data_AF-A0A3M7E819-F1
#
_entry.id   AF-A0A3M7E819-F1
#
_cell.length_a   1.000
_cell.length_b   1.000
_cell.length_c   1.000
_cell.angle_alpha   90.00
_cell.angle_beta   90.00
_cell.angle_gamma   90.00
#
_symmetry.space_group_name_H-M   'P 1'
#
loop_
_entity.id
_entity.type
_entity.pdbx_description
1 polymer ?
#
loop_
_entity_poly.entity_id
_entity_poly.type
_entity_poly.pdbx_seq_one_letter_code
_entity_poly.pdbx_strand_id
1 'polypeptide(L)'
;MAPTKTEIETLCSHLGTSDPSPFFDRVSPDVVWDVMARTPEHDPSQWLTYSPPSITPGDHPAAGHFTSLGSFHLLSSFLPSSLPLLGERTAKQTPNRSLEKGALGTVNRILRDPLSLQVINVVGGGRDQEWALVELKADAVCKNGMPYPQRYAWVMRFDEGGTIVQVRAYLDSALVQKAVDSNS
;
A
#
# COMPACT_ATOMS: atom_id res chain seq x y z
N MET A 1 12.97 -16.77 -7.25
CA MET A 1 12.13 -17.63 -6.42
C MET A 1 11.89 -16.92 -5.10
N ALA A 2 10.75 -17.19 -4.48
CA ALA A 2 10.45 -16.63 -3.17
C ALA A 2 11.45 -17.17 -2.12
N PRO A 3 11.91 -16.32 -1.19
CA PRO A 3 12.70 -16.76 -0.05
C PRO A 3 11.95 -17.79 0.80
N THR A 4 12.65 -18.44 1.72
CA THR A 4 12.05 -19.31 2.73
C THR A 4 11.12 -18.53 3.65
N LYS A 5 10.19 -19.24 4.30
CA LYS A 5 9.28 -18.66 5.28
C LYS A 5 10.00 -17.76 6.31
N THR A 6 11.07 -18.27 6.92
CA THR A 6 11.84 -17.55 7.94
C THR A 6 12.58 -16.33 7.38
N GLU A 7 13.08 -16.40 6.14
CA GLU A 7 13.66 -15.24 5.46
C GLU A 7 12.59 -14.16 5.22
N ILE A 8 11.37 -14.53 4.83
CA ILE A 8 10.24 -13.61 4.62
C ILE A 8 9.76 -13.00 5.95
N GLU A 9 9.67 -13.80 7.01
CA GLU A 9 9.33 -13.32 8.36
C GLU A 9 10.35 -12.28 8.83
N THR A 10 11.65 -12.58 8.67
CA THR A 10 12.74 -11.66 9.00
C THR A 10 12.65 -10.39 8.16
N LEU A 11 12.48 -10.52 6.85
CA LEU A 11 12.35 -9.39 5.93
C LEU A 11 11.18 -8.47 6.32
N CYS A 12 10.01 -9.04 6.60
CA CYS A 12 8.82 -8.27 6.96
C CYS A 12 8.86 -7.72 8.40
N SER A 13 9.67 -8.29 9.30
CA SER A 13 9.83 -7.78 10.66
C SER A 13 10.39 -6.35 10.71
N HIS A 14 11.18 -5.95 9.71
CA HIS A 14 11.72 -4.59 9.59
C HIS A 14 10.62 -3.52 9.45
N LEU A 15 9.44 -3.88 8.93
CA LEU A 15 8.28 -2.98 8.81
C LEU A 15 7.69 -2.55 10.16
N GLY A 16 8.04 -3.24 11.24
CA GLY A 16 7.65 -2.88 12.61
C GLY A 16 8.65 -1.98 13.33
N THR A 17 9.81 -1.72 12.72
CA THR A 17 10.92 -1.00 13.33
C THR A 17 10.98 0.46 12.90
N SER A 18 11.86 1.24 13.51
CA SER A 18 12.14 2.62 13.09
C SER A 18 12.90 2.71 11.76
N ASP A 19 13.45 1.60 11.25
CA ASP A 19 14.20 1.55 9.99
C ASP A 19 13.67 0.40 9.10
N PRO A 20 12.69 0.69 8.22
CA PRO A 20 12.14 -0.30 7.31
C PRO A 20 13.01 -0.49 6.04
N SER A 21 14.15 0.20 5.91
CA SER A 21 14.99 0.15 4.70
C SER A 21 15.36 -1.27 4.27
N PRO A 22 15.70 -2.22 5.17
CA PRO A 22 16.01 -3.60 4.76
C PRO A 22 14.86 -4.31 4.04
N PHE A 23 13.59 -3.96 4.31
CA PHE A 23 12.45 -4.45 3.55
C PHE A 23 12.42 -3.82 2.15
N PHE A 24 12.51 -2.49 2.08
CA PHE A 24 12.41 -1.76 0.83
C PHE A 24 13.60 -1.98 -0.10
N ASP A 25 14.79 -2.30 0.42
CA ASP A 25 15.95 -2.68 -0.40
C ASP A 25 15.73 -3.97 -1.18
N ARG A 26 14.74 -4.79 -0.77
CA ARG A 26 14.30 -5.99 -1.49
C ARG A 26 13.13 -5.74 -2.44
N VAL A 27 12.63 -4.52 -2.54
CA VAL A 27 11.56 -4.17 -3.46
C VAL A 27 12.17 -3.70 -4.77
N SER A 28 11.76 -4.35 -5.86
CA SER A 28 12.21 -3.99 -7.20
C SER A 28 11.91 -2.53 -7.47
N PRO A 29 12.83 -1.79 -8.12
CA PRO A 29 12.51 -0.45 -8.59
C PRO A 29 11.34 -0.46 -9.56
N ASP A 30 10.96 -1.59 -10.17
CA ASP A 30 9.81 -1.73 -11.09
C ASP A 30 8.66 -2.56 -10.49
N VAL A 31 8.55 -2.59 -9.16
CA VAL A 31 7.48 -3.31 -8.48
C VAL A 31 6.10 -2.85 -8.96
N VAL A 32 5.21 -3.81 -9.16
CA VAL A 32 3.78 -3.55 -9.33
C VAL A 32 3.10 -3.73 -7.98
N TRP A 33 2.62 -2.64 -7.38
CA TRP A 33 1.97 -2.70 -6.07
C TRP A 33 0.51 -2.27 -6.16
N ASP A 34 -0.38 -3.24 -6.00
CA ASP A 34 -1.82 -3.03 -5.97
C ASP A 34 -2.30 -2.93 -4.52
N VAL A 35 -2.94 -1.83 -4.16
CA VAL A 35 -3.69 -1.75 -2.90
C VAL A 35 -5.16 -2.01 -3.18
N MET A 36 -5.60 -3.19 -2.76
CA MET A 36 -6.93 -3.74 -3.04
C MET A 36 -7.92 -3.24 -1.98
N ALA A 37 -8.34 -1.98 -2.10
CA ALA A 37 -9.44 -1.42 -1.34
C ALA A 37 -10.72 -1.36 -2.19
N ARG A 38 -11.89 -1.58 -1.57
CA ARG A 38 -13.17 -1.34 -2.24
C ARG A 38 -13.52 0.13 -2.12
N THR A 39 -13.81 0.78 -3.24
CA THR A 39 -14.64 1.99 -3.25
C THR A 39 -16.04 1.58 -2.78
N PRO A 40 -16.74 2.37 -1.94
CA PRO A 40 -18.17 2.23 -1.80
C PRO A 40 -18.81 2.82 -3.06
N GLU A 41 -18.79 2.08 -4.17
CA GLU A 41 -19.71 2.33 -5.28
C GLU A 41 -20.80 1.26 -5.31
N HIS A 42 -22.00 1.73 -4.98
CA HIS A 42 -23.32 1.22 -5.35
C HIS A 42 -23.94 0.07 -4.54
N ASP A 43 -25.26 0.23 -4.44
CA ASP A 43 -26.28 -0.57 -3.76
C ASP A 43 -26.08 -2.09 -3.97
N PRO A 44 -26.07 -2.91 -2.89
CA PRO A 44 -26.02 -4.37 -2.98
C PRO A 44 -27.21 -5.02 -3.74
N SER A 45 -28.21 -4.25 -4.18
CA SER A 45 -29.29 -4.75 -5.06
C SER A 45 -28.84 -5.04 -6.52
N GLN A 46 -27.68 -4.53 -6.97
CA GLN A 46 -27.23 -4.69 -8.37
C GLN A 46 -26.48 -6.01 -8.67
N TRP A 47 -26.25 -6.87 -7.67
CA TRP A 47 -25.57 -8.16 -7.86
C TRP A 47 -26.44 -9.24 -8.53
N LEU A 48 -27.72 -8.95 -8.78
CA LEU A 48 -28.65 -9.87 -9.47
C LEU A 48 -28.67 -9.71 -11.00
N THR A 49 -27.99 -8.72 -11.57
CA THR A 49 -27.96 -8.51 -13.02
C THR A 49 -26.53 -8.31 -13.52
N TYR A 50 -25.93 -9.41 -13.97
CA TYR A 50 -24.61 -9.42 -14.57
C TYR A 50 -24.64 -8.71 -15.94
N SER A 51 -23.93 -7.59 -16.07
CA SER A 51 -23.45 -7.01 -17.33
C SER A 51 -22.23 -6.13 -17.01
N PRO A 52 -21.13 -6.17 -17.78
CA PRO A 52 -19.89 -5.53 -17.36
C PRO A 52 -19.89 -4.05 -17.74
N PRO A 53 -19.47 -3.15 -16.84
CA PRO A 53 -18.85 -1.91 -17.27
C PRO A 53 -17.39 -1.80 -16.80
N SER A 54 -16.62 -1.20 -17.70
CA SER A 54 -15.28 -0.66 -17.50
C SER A 54 -15.13 0.06 -16.16
N ILE A 55 -14.24 -0.43 -15.31
CA ILE A 55 -13.87 0.14 -14.02
C ILE A 55 -12.78 1.20 -14.25
N THR A 56 -13.04 2.44 -13.90
CA THR A 56 -12.01 3.49 -13.72
C THR A 56 -11.50 3.44 -12.27
N PRO A 57 -10.17 3.32 -12.02
CA PRO A 57 -9.61 3.45 -10.67
C PRO A 57 -9.57 4.92 -10.23
N GLY A 58 -10.00 5.26 -9.00
CA GLY A 58 -9.62 6.57 -8.45
C GLY A 58 -10.17 7.09 -7.11
N ASP A 59 -11.29 6.59 -6.57
CA ASP A 59 -12.01 7.40 -5.56
C ASP A 59 -11.91 6.94 -4.08
N HIS A 60 -11.17 5.87 -3.76
CA HIS A 60 -10.96 5.46 -2.36
C HIS A 60 -9.55 5.84 -1.88
N PRO A 61 -9.38 6.46 -0.69
CA PRO A 61 -8.08 6.97 -0.21
C PRO A 61 -6.99 5.91 -0.07
N ALA A 62 -7.40 4.64 0.02
CA ALA A 62 -6.49 3.48 0.06
C ALA A 62 -6.43 2.68 -1.25
N ALA A 63 -7.31 2.89 -2.23
CA ALA A 63 -7.27 2.11 -3.48
C ALA A 63 -6.27 2.74 -4.45
N GLY A 64 -5.46 1.91 -5.11
CA GLY A 64 -4.54 2.41 -6.13
C GLY A 64 -3.66 1.33 -6.73
N HIS A 65 -3.27 1.56 -7.98
CA HIS A 65 -2.22 0.82 -8.68
C HIS A 65 -0.96 1.70 -8.67
N PHE A 66 0.12 1.20 -8.07
CA PHE A 66 1.39 1.92 -8.01
C PHE A 66 2.43 1.19 -8.86
N THR A 67 2.83 1.81 -9.98
CA THR A 67 3.97 1.39 -10.81
C THR A 67 5.08 2.44 -10.76
N SER A 68 6.32 1.99 -10.84
CA SER A 68 7.53 2.82 -10.95
C SER A 68 7.50 3.79 -12.13
N LEU A 69 6.95 3.34 -13.26
CA LEU A 69 6.64 4.19 -14.39
C LEU A 69 5.20 4.67 -14.26
N GLY A 70 5.04 5.80 -13.57
CA GLY A 70 3.86 6.64 -13.65
C GLY A 70 2.82 6.43 -12.55
N SER A 71 2.79 7.37 -11.60
CA SER A 71 1.52 7.89 -11.06
C SER A 71 1.76 9.23 -10.35
N PHE A 72 1.70 10.30 -11.16
CA PHE A 72 1.16 11.58 -10.75
C PHE A 72 -0.21 11.69 -11.41
N HIS A 73 -1.27 11.44 -10.65
CA HIS A 73 -2.59 12.07 -10.76
C HIS A 73 -3.53 11.30 -9.82
N LEU A 74 -3.65 11.79 -8.59
CA LEU A 74 -4.84 11.71 -7.72
C LEU A 74 -4.46 12.47 -6.44
N LEU A 75 -4.44 13.80 -6.56
CA LEU A 75 -4.50 14.81 -5.49
C LEU A 75 -4.22 16.19 -6.13
N SER A 76 -5.07 16.62 -7.08
CA SER A 76 -5.03 18.00 -7.61
C SER A 76 -6.27 18.83 -7.25
N SER A 77 -7.14 18.37 -6.34
CA SER A 77 -8.41 19.05 -6.07
C SER A 77 -8.34 20.20 -5.05
N PHE A 78 -7.17 20.50 -4.45
CA PHE A 78 -7.06 21.59 -3.47
C PHE A 78 -5.74 22.37 -3.59
N LEU A 79 -5.61 23.18 -4.63
CA LEU A 79 -4.78 24.39 -4.57
C LEU A 79 -5.49 25.55 -5.30
N PRO A 80 -5.51 26.77 -4.70
CA PRO A 80 -6.16 27.94 -5.28
C PRO A 80 -5.42 28.44 -6.52
N SER A 81 -6.19 28.91 -7.50
CA SER A 81 -5.75 29.30 -8.83
C SER A 81 -5.05 30.67 -8.83
N SER A 82 -3.71 30.70 -9.00
CA SER A 82 -3.00 31.82 -9.66
C SER A 82 -1.48 31.58 -9.83
N LEU A 83 -1.08 31.18 -11.05
CA LEU A 83 0.16 31.51 -11.84
C LEU A 83 1.59 31.40 -11.25
N PRO A 84 2.67 31.36 -12.07
CA PRO A 84 2.81 31.02 -13.50
C PRO A 84 3.79 29.86 -13.81
N LEU A 85 3.72 29.39 -15.06
CA LEU A 85 4.60 28.41 -15.72
C LEU A 85 6.07 28.86 -15.77
N LEU A 86 7.01 28.07 -15.23
CA LEU A 86 8.37 27.91 -15.79
C LEU A 86 9.17 26.77 -15.13
N GLY A 87 9.73 25.89 -15.96
CA GLY A 87 10.98 25.18 -15.68
C GLY A 87 10.86 23.77 -15.09
N GLU A 88 10.85 22.78 -15.99
CA GLU A 88 11.14 21.38 -15.66
C GLU A 88 12.40 21.26 -14.80
N ARG A 89 12.25 20.72 -13.59
CA ARG A 89 13.35 20.14 -12.81
C ARG A 89 13.01 18.68 -12.58
N THR A 90 13.50 17.82 -13.48
CA THR A 90 13.53 16.36 -13.30
C THR A 90 14.44 16.00 -12.13
N ALA A 91 13.88 15.91 -10.92
CA ALA A 91 14.51 15.19 -9.83
C ALA A 91 14.15 13.71 -9.98
N LYS A 92 15.07 12.90 -10.52
CA LYS A 92 14.96 11.43 -10.51
C LYS A 92 14.93 10.97 -9.04
N GLN A 93 13.74 10.67 -8.50
CA GLN A 93 13.60 9.98 -7.21
C GLN A 93 13.55 8.47 -7.46
N THR A 94 14.32 7.71 -6.68
CA THR A 94 14.33 6.25 -6.71
C THR A 94 12.94 5.70 -6.38
N PRO A 95 12.37 4.75 -7.17
CA PRO A 95 10.96 4.36 -7.11
C PRO A 95 10.45 3.87 -5.74
N ASN A 96 11.25 3.17 -4.94
CA ASN A 96 10.81 2.72 -3.60
C ASN A 96 10.40 3.86 -2.65
N ARG A 97 10.93 5.06 -2.89
CA ARG A 97 10.61 6.24 -2.10
C ARG A 97 9.23 6.83 -2.45
N SER A 98 8.64 6.49 -3.59
CA SER A 98 7.29 6.95 -3.97
C SER A 98 6.19 6.19 -3.22
N LEU A 99 6.41 4.89 -2.98
CA LEU A 99 5.48 4.00 -2.27
C LEU A 99 5.46 4.28 -0.76
N GLU A 100 6.64 4.51 -0.18
CA GLU A 100 6.80 5.00 1.21
C GLU A 100 6.05 6.33 1.43
N LYS A 101 6.11 7.24 0.43
CA LYS A 101 5.43 8.55 0.48
C LYS A 101 3.93 8.49 0.15
N GLY A 102 3.46 7.43 -0.50
CA GLY A 102 2.08 7.27 -0.98
C GLY A 102 1.09 6.81 0.11
N ALA A 103 0.54 5.61 -0.04
CA ALA A 103 -0.50 5.08 0.85
C ALA A 103 -0.08 5.04 2.34
N LEU A 104 1.18 4.70 2.62
CA LEU A 104 1.78 4.76 3.96
C LEU A 104 1.89 6.19 4.49
N GLY A 105 2.25 7.15 3.63
CA GLY A 105 2.33 8.58 3.97
C GLY A 105 0.98 9.18 4.35
N THR A 106 -0.10 8.77 3.70
CA THR A 106 -1.47 9.23 4.02
C THR A 106 -1.90 8.76 5.41
N VAL A 107 -1.68 7.49 5.73
CA VAL A 107 -2.02 6.92 7.05
C VAL A 107 -1.14 7.49 8.15
N ASN A 108 0.17 7.65 7.93
CA ASN A 108 1.07 8.26 8.93
C ASN A 108 0.71 9.71 9.29
N ARG A 109 0.00 10.43 8.42
CA ARG A 109 -0.49 11.79 8.74
C ARG A 109 -1.61 11.80 9.78
N ILE A 110 -2.42 10.74 9.84
CA ILE A 110 -3.57 10.64 10.77
C ILE A 110 -3.25 9.83 12.03
N LEU A 111 -2.17 9.04 12.03
CA LEU A 111 -1.70 8.30 13.19
C LEU A 111 -0.92 9.19 14.17
N ARG A 112 -1.02 8.84 15.46
CA ARG A 112 -0.28 9.49 16.55
C ARG A 112 1.22 9.20 16.46
N ASP A 113 1.54 7.94 16.21
CA ASP A 113 2.88 7.40 16.06
C ASP A 113 3.02 6.78 14.65
N PRO A 114 4.25 6.67 14.11
CA PRO A 114 4.46 5.98 12.83
C PRO A 114 3.86 4.56 12.84
N LEU A 115 3.28 4.15 11.72
CA LEU A 115 2.72 2.80 11.56
C LEU A 115 3.81 1.74 11.81
N SER A 116 3.56 0.82 12.76
CA SER A 116 4.42 -0.32 13.07
C SER A 116 3.69 -1.61 12.74
N LEU A 117 4.17 -2.34 11.73
CA LEU A 117 3.58 -3.60 11.28
C LEU A 117 4.20 -4.80 12.01
N GLN A 118 3.36 -5.71 12.47
CA GLN A 118 3.76 -6.98 13.08
C GLN A 118 3.38 -8.12 12.16
N VAL A 119 4.33 -9.02 11.89
CA VAL A 119 4.08 -10.27 11.16
C VAL A 119 3.24 -11.21 12.02
N ILE A 120 2.13 -11.68 11.45
CA ILE A 120 1.24 -12.66 12.07
C ILE A 120 1.51 -14.05 11.52
N ASN A 121 1.66 -14.16 10.20
CA ASN A 121 1.89 -15.43 9.54
C ASN A 121 2.55 -15.21 8.17
N VAL A 122 3.24 -16.24 7.71
CA VAL A 122 3.75 -16.35 6.35
C VAL A 122 3.34 -17.73 5.82
N VAL A 123 2.73 -17.73 4.64
CA VAL A 123 2.27 -18.91 3.92
C VAL A 123 2.90 -18.93 2.53
N GLY A 124 3.47 -20.07 2.15
CA GLY A 124 4.21 -20.22 0.90
C GLY A 124 5.68 -19.81 1.03
N GLY A 125 6.29 -19.42 -0.09
CA GLY A 125 7.75 -19.29 -0.19
C GLY A 125 8.46 -20.64 -0.29
N GLY A 126 9.78 -20.67 -0.07
CA GLY A 126 10.52 -21.95 -0.02
C GLY A 126 11.37 -22.29 -1.25
N ARG A 127 11.68 -21.30 -2.09
CA ARG A 127 12.57 -21.40 -3.27
C ARG A 127 12.06 -22.28 -4.42
N ASP A 128 10.90 -22.90 -4.28
CA ASP A 128 10.20 -23.72 -5.27
C ASP A 128 9.00 -23.01 -5.91
N GLN A 129 8.55 -21.90 -5.32
CA GLN A 129 7.48 -21.05 -5.82
C GLN A 129 7.89 -19.57 -5.86
N GLU A 130 7.25 -18.79 -6.71
CA GLU A 130 7.48 -17.34 -6.81
C GLU A 130 6.66 -16.54 -5.82
N TRP A 131 5.64 -17.13 -5.19
CA TRP A 131 4.65 -16.42 -4.40
C TRP A 131 4.73 -16.76 -2.91
N ALA A 132 4.44 -15.76 -2.08
CA ALA A 132 4.16 -15.95 -0.67
C ALA A 132 3.06 -14.97 -0.22
N LEU A 133 2.28 -15.38 0.78
CA LEU A 133 1.33 -14.53 1.48
C LEU A 133 1.89 -14.18 2.85
N VAL A 134 1.77 -12.92 3.24
CA VAL A 134 2.13 -12.43 4.58
C VAL A 134 0.92 -11.78 5.21
N GLU A 135 0.53 -12.27 6.38
CA GLU A 135 -0.46 -11.64 7.23
C GLU A 135 0.25 -10.68 8.18
N LEU A 136 -0.24 -9.43 8.23
CA LEU A 136 0.33 -8.39 9.09
C LEU A 136 -0.78 -7.77 9.93
N LYS A 137 -0.41 -7.18 11.05
CA LYS A 137 -1.28 -6.31 11.82
C LYS A 137 -0.58 -5.01 12.24
N ALA A 138 -1.37 -3.97 12.47
CA ALA A 138 -0.94 -2.79 13.19
C ALA A 138 -2.03 -2.42 14.20
N ASP A 139 -1.69 -2.40 15.48
CA ASP A 139 -2.57 -1.95 16.55
C ASP A 139 -2.15 -0.51 16.90
N ALA A 140 -2.67 0.47 16.15
CA ALA A 140 -2.27 1.87 16.24
C ALA A 140 -3.39 2.76 16.82
N VAL A 141 -3.07 4.04 17.01
CA VAL A 141 -4.02 5.06 17.49
C VAL A 141 -3.89 6.31 16.62
N CYS A 142 -5.02 6.86 16.18
CA CYS A 142 -5.07 8.13 15.45
C CYS A 142 -4.75 9.33 16.36
N LYS A 143 -4.44 10.48 15.76
CA LYS A 143 -4.14 11.73 16.50
C LYS A 143 -5.30 12.17 17.40
N ASN A 144 -6.54 11.98 16.95
CA ASN A 144 -7.74 12.26 17.75
C ASN A 144 -8.05 11.22 18.85
N GLY A 145 -7.22 10.17 19.00
CA GLY A 145 -7.45 9.10 19.97
C GLY A 145 -8.28 7.91 19.48
N MET A 146 -8.78 7.93 18.25
CA MET A 146 -9.48 6.80 17.66
C MET A 146 -8.56 5.56 17.55
N PRO A 147 -8.98 4.38 18.04
CA PRO A 147 -8.25 3.13 17.79
C PRO A 147 -8.20 2.78 16.30
N TYR A 148 -7.04 2.30 15.83
CA TYR A 148 -6.79 1.89 14.46
C TYR A 148 -6.17 0.47 14.41
N PRO A 149 -6.98 -0.59 14.67
CA PRO A 149 -6.50 -1.97 14.66
C PRO A 149 -6.52 -2.56 13.24
N GLN A 150 -5.59 -2.15 12.40
CA GLN A 150 -5.54 -2.58 11.00
C GLN A 150 -5.00 -4.01 10.85
N ARG A 151 -5.52 -4.73 9.86
CA ARG A 151 -5.08 -6.07 9.46
C ARG A 151 -4.80 -6.07 7.97
N TYR A 152 -3.71 -6.71 7.57
CA TYR A 152 -3.29 -6.78 6.18
C TYR A 152 -3.06 -8.22 5.77
N ALA A 153 -3.31 -8.50 4.49
CA ALA A 153 -2.79 -9.66 3.82
C ALA A 153 -2.07 -9.19 2.55
N TRP A 154 -0.77 -9.46 2.45
CA TRP A 154 0.03 -9.10 1.30
C TRP A 154 0.39 -10.35 0.53
N VAL A 155 -0.07 -10.44 -0.72
CA VAL A 155 0.32 -11.49 -1.65
C VAL A 155 1.49 -10.97 -2.48
N MET A 156 2.68 -11.51 -2.25
CA MET A 156 3.93 -11.03 -2.82
C MET A 156 4.49 -12.02 -3.82
N ARG A 157 4.92 -11.54 -4.99
CA ARG A 157 5.69 -12.29 -5.98
C ARG A 157 7.15 -11.85 -5.96
N PHE A 158 8.04 -12.82 -6.08
CA PHE A 158 9.48 -12.63 -6.08
C PHE A 158 10.10 -13.07 -7.42
N ASP A 159 11.09 -12.34 -7.91
CA ASP A 159 11.93 -12.76 -9.04
C ASP A 159 12.94 -13.83 -8.63
N GLU A 160 13.74 -14.34 -9.59
CA GLU A 160 14.80 -15.34 -9.37
C GLU A 160 15.75 -15.02 -8.20
N GLY A 161 16.12 -13.75 -8.01
CA GLY A 161 17.02 -13.26 -6.95
C GLY A 161 16.36 -13.08 -5.59
N GLY A 162 15.04 -13.30 -5.47
CA GLY A 162 14.29 -13.07 -4.24
C GLY A 162 13.98 -11.59 -4.00
N THR A 163 13.92 -10.80 -5.06
CA THR A 163 13.45 -9.40 -5.06
C THR A 163 11.94 -9.37 -5.26
N ILE A 164 11.23 -8.56 -4.48
CA ILE A 164 9.78 -8.37 -4.59
C ILE A 164 9.49 -7.59 -5.87
N VAL A 165 8.79 -8.21 -6.81
CA VAL A 165 8.42 -7.62 -8.10
C VAL A 165 6.93 -7.34 -8.24
N GLN A 166 6.12 -7.90 -7.35
CA GLN A 166 4.68 -7.62 -7.31
C GLN A 166 4.13 -7.79 -5.91
N VAL A 167 3.21 -6.92 -5.50
CA VAL A 167 2.46 -7.04 -4.25
C VAL A 167 0.99 -6.72 -4.49
N ARG A 168 0.11 -7.55 -3.95
CA ARG A 168 -1.32 -7.24 -3.78
C ARG A 168 -1.61 -7.09 -2.29
N ALA A 169 -1.84 -5.87 -1.85
CA ALA A 169 -2.08 -5.53 -0.45
C ALA A 169 -3.59 -5.42 -0.19
N TYR A 170 -4.11 -6.34 0.60
CA TYR A 170 -5.48 -6.28 1.15
C TYR A 170 -5.45 -5.67 2.55
N LEU A 171 -6.45 -4.85 2.86
CA LEU A 171 -6.63 -4.23 4.17
C LEU A 171 -8.10 -3.88 4.45
N ASP A 172 -8.42 -3.52 5.70
CA ASP A 172 -9.72 -2.94 6.05
C ASP A 172 -9.80 -1.49 5.55
N SER A 173 -10.33 -1.35 4.34
CA SER A 173 -10.55 -0.07 3.67
C SER A 173 -11.59 0.81 4.37
N ALA A 174 -12.63 0.20 4.97
CA ALA A 174 -13.65 0.94 5.72
C ALA A 174 -13.04 1.58 6.99
N LEU A 175 -12.12 0.89 7.66
CA LEU A 175 -11.37 1.45 8.78
C LEU A 175 -10.47 2.61 8.33
N VAL A 176 -9.84 2.54 7.16
CA VAL A 176 -9.07 3.67 6.61
C VAL A 176 -9.97 4.88 6.38
N GLN A 177 -11.09 4.69 5.70
CA GLN A 177 -12.03 5.77 5.40
C GLN A 177 -12.51 6.45 6.69
N LYS A 178 -12.97 5.66 7.67
CA LYS A 178 -13.40 6.18 8.97
C LYS A 178 -12.30 6.98 9.67
N ALA A 179 -11.06 6.49 9.63
CA ALA A 179 -9.92 7.14 10.27
C ALA A 179 -9.56 8.46 9.59
N VAL A 180 -9.62 8.51 8.25
CA VAL A 180 -9.44 9.74 7.46
C VAL A 180 -10.54 10.74 7.79
N ASP A 181 -11.81 10.36 7.67
CA ASP A 181 -12.96 11.25 7.89
C ASP A 181 -12.97 11.85 9.31
N SER A 182 -12.50 11.09 10.30
CA SER A 182 -12.48 11.53 11.71
C SER A 182 -11.24 12.34 12.10
N ASN A 183 -10.24 12.45 11.22
CA ASN A 183 -8.97 13.17 11.45
C ASN A 183 -8.62 14.17 10.33
N SER A 184 -9.62 14.53 9.52
CA SER A 184 -9.52 15.55 8.46
C SER A 184 -9.70 16.96 9.01
#